data_AF-A0A950SCK2-F1
#
_entry.id   AF-A0A950SCK2-F1
#
_cell.length_a   1.000
_cell.length_b   1.000
_cell.length_c   1.000
_cell.angle_alpha   90.00
_cell.angle_beta   90.00
_cell.angle_gamma   90.00
#
_symmetry.space_group_name_H-M   'P 1'
#
loop_
_entity.id
_entity.type
_entity.pdbx_description
1 polymer ?
#
loop_
_entity_poly.entity_id
_entity_poly.type
_entity_poly.pdbx_seq_one_letter_code
_entity_poly.pdbx_strand_id
1 'polypeptide(L)'
;MRSRVRVLAVTLGVLLPAAVAVPAEAEASVLPISSDPFTQATCAASATTNHHTEVEPDTFAAGSTIVSAFQVGRIYDGGACAIGFATSTNNGASWTAGLLPGITKYSGSGPNDRATDAPVAYDAAHNVWLISSLTLLESGGVHGNSVVTSRSSNGGLTWSSPPRRRPGVISTRTGSCVIRRLRVRSTGTATPSGITTEPGICSR
;
A
#
# COMPACT_ATOMS: atom_id res chain seq x y z
N MET A 1 77.85 -43.00 30.31
CA MET A 1 77.30 -41.82 31.01
C MET A 1 76.16 -41.24 30.17
N ARG A 2 75.13 -40.71 30.83
CA ARG A 2 73.74 -40.55 30.35
C ARG A 2 73.61 -39.51 29.21
N SER A 3 73.11 -39.92 28.04
CA SER A 3 72.73 -38.98 26.97
C SER A 3 71.38 -38.35 27.31
N ARG A 4 71.36 -37.03 27.55
CA ARG A 4 70.15 -36.27 27.88
C ARG A 4 69.51 -35.77 26.58
N VAL A 5 68.39 -36.37 26.18
CA VAL A 5 67.57 -35.86 25.08
C VAL A 5 66.84 -34.61 25.59
N ARG A 6 67.12 -33.44 25.00
CA ARG A 6 66.39 -32.20 25.26
C ARG A 6 65.23 -32.11 24.28
N VAL A 7 64.01 -32.30 24.77
CA VAL A 7 62.78 -32.05 23.99
C VAL A 7 62.52 -30.54 24.04
N LEU A 8 62.66 -29.84 22.90
CA LEU A 8 62.16 -28.48 22.75
C LEU A 8 60.64 -28.55 22.54
N ALA A 9 59.88 -28.01 23.48
CA ALA A 9 58.45 -27.79 23.31
C ALA A 9 58.24 -26.55 22.42
N VAL A 10 57.74 -26.76 21.19
CA VAL A 10 57.30 -25.69 20.30
C VAL A 10 55.84 -25.39 20.65
N THR A 11 55.58 -24.27 21.31
CA THR A 11 54.21 -23.79 21.54
C THR A 11 53.71 -23.10 20.28
N LEU A 12 52.84 -23.77 19.53
CA LEU A 12 52.12 -23.20 18.40
C LEU A 12 50.99 -22.30 18.94
N GLY A 13 51.21 -20.99 18.96
CA GLY A 13 50.21 -20.01 19.36
C GLY A 13 49.08 -19.95 18.31
N VAL A 14 47.93 -20.52 18.62
CA VAL A 14 46.72 -20.37 17.80
C VAL A 14 46.13 -18.99 18.08
N LEU A 15 46.31 -18.03 17.17
CA LEU A 15 45.53 -16.79 17.18
C LEU A 15 44.10 -17.12 16.72
N LEU A 16 43.14 -17.13 17.65
CA LEU A 16 41.72 -17.07 17.30
C LEU A 16 41.42 -15.67 16.73
N PRO A 17 40.86 -15.54 15.51
CA PRO A 17 40.28 -14.27 15.10
C PRO A 17 39.06 -13.99 15.99
N ALA A 18 39.13 -12.92 16.78
CA ALA A 18 37.95 -12.40 17.47
C ALA A 18 36.95 -11.95 16.40
N ALA A 19 35.89 -12.72 16.20
CA ALA A 19 34.77 -12.32 15.37
C ALA A 19 34.14 -11.09 16.01
N VAL A 20 34.44 -9.91 15.48
CA VAL A 20 33.74 -8.67 15.84
C VAL A 20 32.33 -8.81 15.27
N ALA A 21 31.39 -9.21 16.13
CA ALA A 21 29.98 -9.17 15.79
C ALA A 21 29.60 -7.70 15.64
N VAL A 22 29.44 -7.23 14.39
CA VAL A 22 28.84 -5.93 14.13
C VAL A 22 27.36 -6.08 14.49
N PRO A 23 26.81 -5.33 15.45
CA PRO A 23 25.38 -5.34 15.66
C PRO A 23 24.72 -4.78 14.40
N ALA A 24 24.00 -5.63 13.67
CA ALA A 24 23.14 -5.20 12.59
C ALA A 24 21.86 -4.61 13.20
N GLU A 25 21.98 -3.42 13.78
CA GLU A 25 20.82 -2.61 14.18
C GLU A 25 20.31 -1.89 12.93
N ALA A 26 19.55 -2.62 12.12
CA ALA A 26 18.62 -1.97 11.19
C ALA A 26 17.38 -1.56 12.00
N GLU A 27 17.52 -0.54 12.85
CA GLU A 27 16.37 0.21 13.36
C GLU A 27 15.74 0.89 12.13
N ALA A 28 14.68 0.28 11.61
CA ALA A 28 13.87 0.91 10.59
C ALA A 28 13.22 2.14 11.22
N SER A 29 13.79 3.32 10.95
CA SER A 29 13.20 4.59 11.35
C SER A 29 11.73 4.60 10.92
N VAL A 30 10.82 4.74 11.88
CA VAL A 30 9.39 4.85 11.61
C VAL A 30 9.14 6.21 10.96
N LEU A 31 9.08 6.22 9.64
CA LEU A 31 8.78 7.41 8.86
C LEU A 31 7.26 7.55 8.74
N PRO A 32 6.64 8.62 9.27
CA PRO A 32 5.23 8.92 8.97
C PRO A 32 5.09 9.22 7.47
N ILE A 33 4.22 8.48 6.78
CA ILE A 33 4.03 8.60 5.32
C ILE A 33 2.71 9.29 4.93
N SER A 34 1.76 9.40 5.87
CA SER A 34 0.48 10.07 5.70
C SER A 34 -0.06 10.53 7.06
N SER A 35 -1.10 11.37 7.02
CA SER A 35 -1.92 11.72 8.17
C SER A 35 -3.33 12.07 7.71
N ASP A 36 -4.32 11.65 8.49
CA ASP A 36 -5.72 12.04 8.31
C ASP A 36 -5.91 13.54 8.62
N PRO A 37 -6.34 14.36 7.64
CA PRO A 37 -6.57 15.79 7.84
C PRO A 37 -7.99 16.11 8.35
N PHE A 38 -8.86 15.11 8.50
CA PHE A 38 -10.26 15.33 8.83
C PHE A 38 -10.49 15.54 10.32
N THR A 39 -11.43 16.43 10.59
CA THR A 39 -12.07 16.62 11.88
C THR A 39 -13.52 16.18 11.78
N GLN A 40 -14.24 16.10 12.89
CA GLN A 40 -15.70 15.90 12.82
C GLN A 40 -16.41 16.96 11.95
N ALA A 41 -15.93 18.21 11.95
CA ALA A 41 -16.54 19.29 11.18
C ALA A 41 -16.28 19.17 9.67
N THR A 42 -15.09 18.69 9.27
CA THR A 42 -14.70 18.57 7.86
C THR A 42 -15.05 17.22 7.24
N CYS A 43 -15.34 16.21 8.07
CA CYS A 43 -15.85 14.90 7.69
C CYS A 43 -17.23 14.66 8.32
N ALA A 44 -18.21 15.43 7.85
CA ALA A 44 -19.57 15.47 8.38
C ALA A 44 -20.48 14.31 7.92
N ALA A 45 -19.93 13.21 7.42
CA ALA A 45 -20.69 12.06 6.92
C ALA A 45 -21.33 11.26 8.08
N SER A 46 -20.92 11.55 9.32
CA SER A 46 -21.65 11.14 10.51
C SER A 46 -21.28 12.06 11.69
N ALA A 47 -22.15 12.12 12.70
CA ALA A 47 -21.81 12.66 14.03
C ALA A 47 -20.87 11.72 14.83
N THR A 48 -20.44 10.61 14.23
CA THR A 48 -19.62 9.56 14.85
C THR A 48 -18.32 9.28 14.08
N THR A 49 -17.76 10.30 13.43
CA THR A 49 -16.48 10.18 12.72
C THR A 49 -15.32 10.03 13.71
N ASN A 50 -14.45 9.05 13.49
CA ASN A 50 -13.16 8.98 14.16
C ASN A 50 -12.16 9.84 13.38
N HIS A 51 -11.74 10.96 13.95
CA HIS A 51 -10.66 11.78 13.40
C HIS A 51 -9.29 11.15 13.69
N HIS A 52 -8.28 11.51 12.91
CA HIS A 52 -6.92 10.96 13.04
C HIS A 52 -6.86 9.44 12.84
N THR A 53 -7.66 8.93 11.91
CA THR A 53 -7.70 7.49 11.63
C THR A 53 -7.45 7.20 10.16
N GLU A 54 -6.52 6.28 9.92
CA GLU A 54 -6.28 5.64 8.64
C GLU A 54 -6.41 4.13 8.81
N VAL A 55 -7.29 3.49 8.03
CA VAL A 55 -7.62 2.07 8.18
C VAL A 55 -7.69 1.36 6.84
N GLU A 56 -7.73 0.02 6.89
CA GLU A 56 -7.84 -0.86 5.72
C GLU A 56 -6.80 -0.56 4.62
N PRO A 57 -5.50 -0.47 4.98
CA PRO A 57 -4.48 -0.22 3.98
C PRO A 57 -4.30 -1.42 3.05
N ASP A 58 -4.04 -1.14 1.79
CA ASP A 58 -3.42 -2.06 0.84
C ASP A 58 -2.15 -1.43 0.27
N THR A 59 -1.19 -2.25 -0.15
CA THR A 59 0.10 -1.78 -0.65
C THR A 59 0.64 -2.70 -1.73
N PHE A 60 1.11 -2.11 -2.83
CA PHE A 60 1.73 -2.83 -3.93
C PHE A 60 3.06 -2.18 -4.34
N ALA A 61 4.05 -3.01 -4.69
CA ALA A 61 5.36 -2.55 -5.14
C ALA A 61 5.69 -3.10 -6.53
N ALA A 62 6.23 -2.24 -7.39
CA ALA A 62 6.72 -2.58 -8.72
C ALA A 62 8.02 -1.81 -8.98
N GLY A 63 9.14 -2.54 -9.10
CA GLY A 63 10.47 -1.91 -9.17
C GLY A 63 10.78 -1.14 -7.89
N SER A 64 11.27 0.10 -8.03
CA SER A 64 11.53 0.99 -6.89
C SER A 64 10.31 1.76 -6.40
N THR A 65 9.16 1.60 -7.08
CA THR A 65 7.92 2.30 -6.73
C THR A 65 7.06 1.44 -5.80
N ILE A 66 6.62 2.05 -4.72
CA ILE A 66 5.70 1.48 -3.73
C ILE A 66 4.50 2.42 -3.66
N VAL A 67 3.28 1.89 -3.78
CA VAL A 67 2.05 2.65 -3.61
C VAL A 67 1.21 1.97 -2.53
N SER A 68 0.83 2.75 -1.54
CA SER A 68 -0.13 2.40 -0.50
C SER A 68 -1.41 3.21 -0.68
N ALA A 69 -2.55 2.60 -0.38
CA ALA A 69 -3.84 3.28 -0.31
C ALA A 69 -4.61 2.82 0.91
N PHE A 70 -5.43 3.70 1.46
CA PHE A 70 -6.09 3.48 2.75
C PHE A 70 -7.31 4.39 2.89
N GLN A 71 -8.21 4.04 3.79
CA GLN A 71 -9.30 4.92 4.20
C GLN A 71 -8.78 6.04 5.08
N VAL A 72 -9.34 7.25 4.94
CA VAL A 72 -8.96 8.43 5.72
C VAL A 72 -10.20 9.10 6.31
N GLY A 73 -10.21 9.29 7.63
CA GLY A 73 -11.37 9.79 8.37
C GLY A 73 -12.44 8.72 8.50
N ARG A 74 -12.14 7.64 9.24
CA ARG A 74 -13.03 6.47 9.40
C ARG A 74 -14.33 6.88 10.08
N ILE A 75 -15.44 6.39 9.54
CA ILE A 75 -16.76 6.59 10.12
C ILE A 75 -17.20 5.29 10.81
N TYR A 76 -17.71 5.40 12.04
CA TYR A 76 -17.96 4.25 12.92
C TYR A 76 -18.84 3.16 12.30
N ASP A 77 -19.90 3.54 11.59
CA ASP A 77 -20.86 2.62 10.96
C ASP A 77 -20.48 2.22 9.51
N GLY A 78 -19.26 2.56 9.06
CA GLY A 78 -18.65 2.02 7.84
C GLY A 78 -18.16 3.07 6.85
N GLY A 79 -17.11 2.72 6.12
CA GLY A 79 -16.43 3.59 5.16
C GLY A 79 -15.77 4.81 5.79
N ALA A 80 -15.24 5.70 4.95
CA ALA A 80 -14.49 6.87 5.36
C ALA A 80 -14.78 8.07 4.46
N CYS A 81 -14.36 9.25 4.91
CA CYS A 81 -14.55 10.48 4.14
C CYS A 81 -13.75 10.53 2.85
N ALA A 82 -12.56 9.92 2.81
CA ALA A 82 -11.80 9.82 1.58
C ALA A 82 -10.98 8.53 1.53
N ILE A 83 -10.45 8.26 0.34
CA ILE A 83 -9.34 7.33 0.16
C ILE A 83 -8.07 8.14 0.00
N GLY A 84 -7.07 7.83 0.83
CA GLY A 84 -5.72 8.37 0.76
C GLY A 84 -4.81 7.49 -0.08
N PHE A 85 -3.69 8.08 -0.52
CA PHE A 85 -2.58 7.36 -1.11
C PHE A 85 -1.26 7.85 -0.50
N ALA A 86 -0.27 6.97 -0.48
CA ALA A 86 1.13 7.31 -0.21
C ALA A 86 2.02 6.55 -1.20
N THR A 87 2.91 7.27 -1.87
CA THR A 87 3.75 6.74 -2.94
C THR A 87 5.21 7.05 -2.67
N SER A 88 6.06 6.03 -2.75
CA SER A 88 7.51 6.17 -2.83
C SER A 88 7.99 5.73 -4.21
N THR A 89 8.97 6.41 -4.77
CA THR A 89 9.63 6.04 -6.04
C THR A 89 11.08 5.59 -5.85
N ASN A 90 11.55 5.56 -4.60
CA ASN A 90 12.93 5.34 -4.20
C ASN A 90 13.04 4.30 -3.08
N ASN A 91 12.33 3.16 -3.22
CA ASN A 91 12.38 2.04 -2.27
C ASN A 91 12.00 2.40 -0.83
N GLY A 92 11.08 3.36 -0.66
CA GLY A 92 10.59 3.77 0.66
C GLY A 92 11.42 4.86 1.35
N ALA A 93 12.47 5.39 0.72
CA ALA A 93 13.32 6.43 1.33
C ALA A 93 12.59 7.78 1.50
N SER A 94 11.67 8.13 0.60
CA SER A 94 10.78 9.28 0.75
C SER A 94 9.41 9.01 0.16
N TRP A 95 8.39 9.72 0.65
CA TRP A 95 6.99 9.50 0.31
C TRP A 95 6.29 10.78 -0.13
N THR A 96 5.40 10.65 -1.11
CA THR A 96 4.43 11.67 -1.52
C THR A 96 3.04 11.11 -1.21
N ALA A 97 2.22 11.86 -0.48
CA ALA A 97 0.89 11.42 -0.07
C ALA A 97 -0.18 12.45 -0.37
N GLY A 98 -1.44 12.01 -0.37
CA GLY A 98 -2.59 12.87 -0.59
C GLY A 98 -3.90 12.09 -0.59
N LEU A 99 -4.99 12.79 -0.94
CA LEU A 99 -6.32 12.19 -1.09
C LEU A 99 -6.65 11.99 -2.56
N LEU A 100 -7.30 10.87 -2.88
CA LEU A 100 -7.78 10.60 -4.24
C LEU A 100 -8.93 11.56 -4.59
N PRO A 101 -8.85 12.29 -5.71
CA PRO A 101 -9.87 13.27 -6.07
C PRO A 101 -11.10 12.64 -6.71
N GLY A 102 -12.26 13.28 -6.54
CA GLY A 102 -13.48 12.99 -7.30
C GLY A 102 -14.24 11.73 -6.88
N ILE A 103 -13.81 11.03 -5.82
CA ILE A 103 -14.52 9.86 -5.28
C ILE A 103 -15.66 10.34 -4.38
N THR A 104 -15.34 11.09 -3.32
CA THR A 104 -16.30 11.55 -2.32
C THR A 104 -16.47 13.06 -2.38
N LYS A 105 -17.53 13.57 -1.74
CA LYS A 105 -17.74 15.01 -1.58
C LYS A 105 -16.62 15.72 -0.80
N TYR A 106 -15.83 14.98 -0.02
CA TYR A 106 -14.74 15.51 0.81
C TYR A 106 -13.40 15.63 0.10
N SER A 107 -13.24 15.05 -1.09
CA SER A 107 -12.01 15.10 -1.86
C SER A 107 -12.31 15.31 -3.35
N GLY A 108 -12.07 16.53 -3.86
CA GLY A 108 -12.24 16.85 -5.28
C GLY A 108 -13.67 16.79 -5.81
N SER A 109 -14.68 17.08 -4.97
CA SER A 109 -16.10 17.24 -5.34
C SER A 109 -16.72 16.01 -6.04
N GLY A 110 -16.45 14.83 -5.50
CA GLY A 110 -17.09 13.57 -5.91
C GLY A 110 -18.56 13.47 -5.48
N PRO A 111 -19.34 12.57 -6.11
CA PRO A 111 -20.78 12.46 -5.85
C PRO A 111 -21.16 11.58 -4.65
N ASN A 112 -20.19 10.88 -4.05
CA ASN A 112 -20.44 9.88 -3.02
C ASN A 112 -20.26 10.45 -1.61
N ASP A 113 -21.00 9.89 -0.66
CA ASP A 113 -20.92 10.30 0.74
C ASP A 113 -19.69 9.70 1.43
N ARG A 114 -19.35 8.44 1.11
CA ARG A 114 -18.19 7.73 1.69
C ARG A 114 -17.48 6.87 0.67
N ALA A 115 -16.28 6.41 1.03
CA ALA A 115 -15.53 5.39 0.30
C ALA A 115 -14.88 4.38 1.25
N THR A 116 -14.69 3.16 0.78
CA THR A 116 -14.11 2.02 1.51
C THR A 116 -13.31 1.14 0.54
N ASP A 117 -12.59 0.16 1.08
CA ASP A 117 -11.93 -0.93 0.35
C ASP A 117 -10.99 -0.41 -0.75
N ALA A 118 -9.76 -0.05 -0.40
CA ALA A 118 -8.83 0.65 -1.30
C ALA A 118 -7.71 -0.25 -1.88
N PRO A 119 -8.00 -1.31 -2.68
CA PRO A 119 -6.95 -2.16 -3.21
C PRO A 119 -6.11 -1.41 -4.26
N VAL A 120 -4.80 -1.69 -4.24
CA VAL A 120 -3.78 -1.10 -5.11
C VAL A 120 -3.28 -2.16 -6.10
N ALA A 121 -3.14 -1.78 -7.36
CA ALA A 121 -2.53 -2.62 -8.38
C ALA A 121 -1.68 -1.79 -9.35
N TYR A 122 -0.75 -2.47 -10.03
CA TYR A 122 0.04 -1.91 -11.11
C TYR A 122 -0.21 -2.68 -12.42
N ASP A 123 -0.67 -1.96 -13.43
CA ASP A 123 -0.82 -2.45 -14.79
C ASP A 123 0.48 -2.24 -15.56
N ALA A 124 1.33 -3.27 -15.57
CA ALA A 124 2.63 -3.24 -16.22
C ALA A 124 2.55 -3.08 -17.75
N ALA A 125 1.46 -3.51 -18.39
CA ALA A 125 1.31 -3.42 -19.84
C ALA A 125 1.08 -1.97 -20.29
N HIS A 126 0.45 -1.15 -19.46
CA HIS A 126 0.16 0.25 -19.77
C HIS A 126 0.94 1.25 -18.92
N ASN A 127 1.79 0.80 -18.00
CA ASN A 127 2.53 1.64 -17.05
C ASN A 127 1.58 2.55 -16.24
N VAL A 128 0.54 1.94 -15.65
CA VAL A 128 -0.50 2.66 -14.89
C VAL A 128 -0.70 2.05 -13.52
N TRP A 129 -0.70 2.89 -12.49
CA TRP A 129 -1.14 2.52 -11.14
C TRP A 129 -2.65 2.70 -11.03
N LEU A 130 -3.28 1.75 -10.33
CA LEU A 130 -4.73 1.67 -10.13
C LEU A 130 -5.02 1.59 -8.63
N ILE A 131 -5.94 2.42 -8.16
CA ILE A 131 -6.57 2.24 -6.85
C ILE A 131 -8.06 2.14 -7.09
N SER A 132 -8.66 1.02 -6.69
CA SER A 132 -10.12 0.89 -6.72
C SER A 132 -10.74 1.23 -5.38
N SER A 133 -12.02 1.56 -5.36
CA SER A 133 -12.75 1.88 -4.13
C SER A 133 -14.22 1.51 -4.27
N LEU A 134 -14.80 0.95 -3.20
CA LEU A 134 -16.24 0.86 -3.06
C LEU A 134 -16.77 2.18 -2.50
N THR A 135 -17.74 2.77 -3.18
CA THR A 135 -18.37 4.04 -2.79
C THR A 135 -19.70 3.78 -2.10
N LEU A 136 -20.05 4.62 -1.13
CA LEU A 136 -21.31 4.50 -0.38
C LEU A 136 -22.12 5.78 -0.45
N LEU A 137 -23.44 5.63 -0.33
CA LEU A 137 -24.41 6.70 -0.14
C LEU A 137 -25.12 6.50 1.21
N GLU A 138 -25.59 7.60 1.78
CA GLU A 138 -26.26 7.60 3.09
C GLU A 138 -27.77 7.85 3.01
N SER A 139 -28.26 8.35 1.88
CA SER A 139 -29.69 8.63 1.70
C SER A 139 -30.51 7.34 1.79
N GLY A 140 -31.39 7.23 2.79
CA GLY A 140 -32.14 6.01 3.07
C GLY A 140 -31.36 4.94 3.85
N GLY A 141 -30.21 5.30 4.43
CA GLY A 141 -29.31 4.40 5.17
C GLY A 141 -27.98 4.19 4.45
N VAL A 142 -26.95 3.73 5.15
CA VAL A 142 -25.62 3.46 4.57
C VAL A 142 -25.71 2.23 3.65
N HIS A 143 -25.43 2.42 2.36
CA HIS A 143 -25.43 1.33 1.38
C HIS A 143 -24.39 1.55 0.27
N GLY A 144 -23.94 0.45 -0.34
CA GLY A 144 -23.00 0.49 -1.46
C GLY A 144 -23.63 1.09 -2.71
N ASN A 145 -22.88 1.95 -3.41
CA ASN A 145 -23.32 2.64 -4.62
C ASN A 145 -22.60 2.12 -5.87
N SER A 146 -21.26 2.17 -5.89
CA SER A 146 -20.48 1.76 -7.06
C SER A 146 -19.03 1.41 -6.72
N VAL A 147 -18.38 0.64 -7.58
CA VAL A 147 -16.92 0.51 -7.59
C VAL A 147 -16.35 1.49 -8.62
N VAL A 148 -15.38 2.28 -8.18
CA VAL A 148 -14.65 3.25 -9.01
C VAL A 148 -13.16 2.93 -8.98
N THR A 149 -12.42 3.36 -10.01
CA THR A 149 -10.97 3.18 -10.08
C THR A 149 -10.30 4.49 -10.45
N SER A 150 -9.41 4.95 -9.59
CA SER A 150 -8.50 6.06 -9.82
C SER A 150 -7.24 5.56 -10.52
N ARG A 151 -6.73 6.33 -11.48
CA ARG A 151 -5.57 5.96 -12.29
C ARG A 151 -4.46 6.99 -12.18
N SER A 152 -3.23 6.52 -12.12
CA SER A 152 -2.01 7.33 -12.19
C SER A 152 -1.07 6.79 -13.28
N SER A 153 -0.71 7.65 -14.23
CA SER A 153 0.22 7.34 -15.32
C SER A 153 1.61 7.95 -15.10
N ASN A 154 1.88 8.50 -13.91
CA ASN A 154 3.15 9.12 -13.53
C ASN A 154 3.73 8.49 -12.26
N GLY A 155 3.64 7.17 -12.16
CA GLY A 155 4.29 6.41 -11.08
C GLY A 155 3.57 6.51 -9.72
N GLY A 156 2.26 6.77 -9.70
CA GLY A 156 1.48 6.85 -8.45
C GLY A 156 1.53 8.24 -7.78
N LEU A 157 2.08 9.25 -8.44
CA LEU A 157 2.30 10.58 -7.84
C LEU A 157 1.09 11.49 -7.96
N THR A 158 0.35 11.44 -9.07
CA THR A 158 -0.92 12.15 -9.23
C THR A 158 -2.00 11.23 -9.78
N TRP A 159 -3.25 11.49 -9.39
CA TRP A 159 -4.38 10.61 -9.65
C TRP A 159 -5.49 11.35 -10.38
N SER A 160 -6.03 10.71 -11.40
CA SER A 160 -7.20 11.20 -12.13
C SER A 160 -8.49 10.89 -11.36
N SER A 161 -9.45 11.83 -11.40
CA SER A 161 -10.80 11.57 -10.89
C SER A 161 -11.44 10.43 -11.68
N PRO A 162 -12.12 9.48 -11.02
CA PRO A 162 -12.85 8.45 -11.74
C PRO A 162 -13.93 9.07 -12.64
N PRO A 163 -14.21 8.47 -13.81
CA PRO A 163 -15.26 8.97 -14.69
C PRO A 163 -16.61 8.94 -13.97
N ARG A 164 -17.35 10.06 -14.02
CA ARG A 164 -18.72 10.14 -13.47
C ARG A 164 -19.62 9.16 -14.23
N ARG A 165 -20.30 8.26 -13.50
CA ARG A 165 -21.36 7.45 -14.12
C ARG A 165 -22.49 8.37 -14.57
N ARG A 166 -22.95 8.18 -15.81
CA ARG A 166 -24.25 8.70 -16.24
C ARG A 166 -25.34 7.89 -15.53
N PRO A 167 -26.38 8.52 -14.96
CA PRO A 167 -27.53 7.79 -14.44
C PRO A 167 -28.09 6.83 -15.49
N GLY A 168 -28.30 5.55 -15.13
CA GLY A 168 -28.94 4.55 -16.00
C GLY A 168 -28.02 3.73 -16.91
N VAL A 169 -26.70 3.93 -16.90
CA VAL A 169 -25.77 3.06 -17.65
C VAL A 169 -24.81 2.37 -16.70
N ILE A 170 -25.00 1.07 -16.48
CA ILE A 170 -23.92 0.21 -16.03
C ILE A 170 -22.91 0.20 -17.17
N SER A 171 -21.79 0.92 -17.02
CA SER A 171 -20.69 0.82 -17.96
C SER A 171 -20.14 -0.61 -17.90
N THR A 172 -20.52 -1.43 -18.88
CA THR A 172 -19.89 -2.72 -19.16
C THR A 172 -18.51 -2.55 -19.83
N ARG A 173 -18.08 -1.32 -20.15
CA ARG A 173 -16.74 -1.00 -20.66
C ARG A 173 -15.71 -0.68 -19.58
N THR A 174 -16.06 -0.86 -18.31
CA THR A 174 -15.02 -0.96 -17.27
C THR A 174 -14.67 -2.43 -17.22
N GLY A 175 -13.62 -2.86 -17.94
CA GLY A 175 -13.06 -4.18 -17.70
C GLY A 175 -12.78 -4.32 -16.21
N SER A 176 -13.52 -5.19 -15.53
CA SER A 176 -13.25 -5.50 -14.13
C SER A 176 -11.97 -6.31 -14.10
N CYS A 177 -10.88 -5.70 -13.63
CA CYS A 177 -9.70 -6.47 -13.25
C CYS A 177 -10.02 -7.16 -11.92
N VAL A 178 -10.61 -8.34 -11.98
CA VAL A 178 -10.83 -9.19 -10.81
C VAL A 178 -9.58 -10.02 -10.60
N ILE A 179 -8.91 -9.85 -9.44
CA ILE A 179 -7.76 -10.68 -9.05
C ILE A 179 -8.23 -12.13 -8.95
N ARG A 180 -7.85 -12.96 -9.93
CA ARG A 180 -8.44 -14.30 -10.11
C ARG A 180 -7.89 -15.34 -9.13
N ARG A 181 -6.64 -15.19 -8.65
CA ARG A 181 -6.03 -15.97 -7.56
C ARG A 181 -4.84 -15.23 -6.93
N LEU A 182 -4.81 -15.14 -5.60
CA LEU A 182 -3.64 -14.77 -4.79
C LEU A 182 -2.97 -16.07 -4.29
N ARG A 183 -1.69 -16.30 -4.59
CA ARG A 183 -0.90 -17.38 -3.96
C ARG A 183 0.39 -16.80 -3.39
N VAL A 184 0.65 -17.12 -2.13
CA VAL A 184 1.93 -16.86 -1.47
C VAL A 184 2.73 -18.16 -1.53
N ARG A 185 3.92 -18.14 -2.13
CA ARG A 185 4.90 -19.24 -2.00
C ARG A 185 6.08 -18.72 -1.19
N SER A 186 6.29 -19.32 -0.02
CA SER A 186 7.54 -19.17 0.73
C SER A 186 8.59 -20.05 0.07
N THR A 187 9.63 -19.46 -0.48
CA THR A 187 10.89 -20.17 -0.77
C THR A 187 11.89 -19.75 0.30
N GLY A 188 12.25 -20.68 1.18
CA GLY A 188 13.05 -20.44 2.39
C GLY A 188 14.52 -20.10 2.17
N THR A 189 14.84 -19.16 1.30
CA THR A 189 16.18 -18.57 1.15
C THR A 189 16.06 -17.06 0.96
N ALA A 190 17.00 -16.30 1.55
CA ALA A 190 17.04 -14.84 1.64
C ALA A 190 17.07 -14.10 0.29
N THR A 191 15.96 -14.16 -0.42
CA THR A 191 15.62 -13.38 -1.61
C THR A 191 14.26 -12.74 -1.29
N PRO A 192 13.99 -11.47 -1.63
CA PRO A 192 12.70 -10.85 -1.31
C PRO A 192 11.59 -11.73 -1.87
N SER A 193 10.59 -12.04 -1.05
CA SER A 193 9.41 -12.81 -1.45
C SER A 193 8.75 -12.13 -2.66
N GLY A 194 9.09 -12.59 -3.86
CA GLY A 194 8.56 -12.07 -5.09
C GLY A 194 7.12 -12.55 -5.28
N ILE A 195 6.18 -11.62 -5.33
CA ILE A 195 4.83 -11.88 -5.83
C ILE A 195 4.99 -12.16 -7.34
N THR A 196 4.84 -13.41 -7.74
CA THR A 196 4.72 -13.76 -9.17
C THR A 196 3.25 -13.65 -9.54
N THR A 197 2.89 -12.59 -10.25
CA THR A 197 1.59 -12.46 -10.89
C THR A 197 1.63 -13.24 -12.21
N GLU A 198 0.81 -14.28 -12.36
CA GLU A 198 0.47 -14.73 -13.71
C GLU A 198 -0.42 -13.66 -14.36
N PRO A 199 -0.19 -13.30 -15.63
CA PRO A 199 -0.99 -12.30 -16.32
C PRO A 199 -2.46 -12.76 -16.37
N GLY A 200 -3.32 -12.05 -15.64
CA GLY A 200 -4.76 -12.19 -15.79
C GLY A 200 -5.17 -11.74 -17.20
N ILE A 201 -5.93 -12.57 -17.90
CA ILE A 201 -6.48 -12.22 -19.21
C ILE A 201 -7.51 -11.10 -19.02
N CYS A 202 -7.23 -9.92 -19.57
CA CYS A 202 -8.20 -8.86 -19.79
C CYS A 202 -9.09 -9.25 -20.98
N SER A 203 -10.26 -9.85 -20.71
CA SER A 203 -11.29 -9.99 -21.74
C SER A 203 -12.11 -8.71 -21.83
N ARG A 204 -12.28 -8.21 -23.05
CA ARG A 204 -13.12 -7.06 -23.41
C ARG A 204 -14.58 -7.32 -23.10
#